data_AF-A0A651E5Z1-F1
#
_entry.id   AF-A0A651E5Z1-F1
#
_cell.length_a   1.000
_cell.length_b   1.000
_cell.length_c   1.000
_cell.angle_alpha   90.00
_cell.angle_beta   90.00
_cell.angle_gamma   90.00
#
_symmetry.space_group_name_H-M   'P 1'
#
loop_
_entity.id
_entity.type
_entity.pdbx_description
1 polymer ?
#
loop_
_entity_poly.entity_id
_entity_poly.type
_entity_poly.pdbx_seq_one_letter_code
_entity_poly.pdbx_strand_id
1 'polypeptide(L)'
;MKTRIIDPVEPDVLRSELTGETRLTGFHDLEVHMFDGPDCPGVLREIGRIRETEYRREGAGRNQALDLDRHDTEAPRYAQIVSFDRESGELVAMYRAMHCGRMLETHELSCRTLRTACLFDFAPDFIATQLPTVVELGRSVVNRNARRAIQGLFSVWSGLGALVRTWPEIDAFFGNVTFYGSLPERAVRVLWHYLRRHHGEGARGLSARAGCLVALEPPGPDDVQCTGTFDSLVACASREGWQIPPILVSYIKACPGLQAFDIAMDADFGDTLEAAILVPVDRVTSKTRRRFIDTD
;
A
#
# COMPACT_ATOMS: atom_id res chain seq x y z
N MET A 1 25.58 -0.37 1.29
CA MET A 1 25.99 -1.73 1.69
C MET A 1 24.74 -2.47 2.16
N LYS A 2 24.44 -3.68 1.67
CA LYS A 2 23.22 -4.41 2.04
C LYS A 2 23.43 -5.16 3.35
N THR A 3 22.59 -4.91 4.34
CA THR A 3 22.62 -5.63 5.63
C THR A 3 22.01 -7.03 5.47
N ARG A 4 22.54 -8.05 6.15
CA ARG A 4 21.88 -9.37 6.18
C ARG A 4 20.49 -9.25 6.81
N ILE A 5 19.49 -9.83 6.15
CA ILE A 5 18.12 -9.92 6.66
C ILE A 5 18.10 -10.90 7.85
N ILE A 6 17.32 -10.61 8.88
CA ILE A 6 17.23 -11.49 10.06
C ILE A 6 16.72 -12.89 9.68
N ASP A 7 16.96 -13.86 10.54
CA ASP A 7 16.38 -15.18 10.40
C ASP A 7 14.86 -15.14 10.67
N PRO A 8 14.05 -16.06 10.09
CA PRO A 8 12.61 -16.12 10.33
C PRO A 8 12.25 -16.22 11.81
N VAL A 9 11.15 -15.56 12.18
CA VAL A 9 10.56 -15.72 13.52
C VAL A 9 9.85 -17.06 13.61
N GLU A 10 10.01 -17.75 14.74
CA GLU A 10 9.40 -19.07 14.97
C GLU A 10 7.86 -19.00 14.88
N PRO A 11 7.21 -19.93 14.16
CA PRO A 11 5.75 -19.93 13.98
C PRO A 11 4.95 -19.90 15.29
N ASP A 12 5.45 -20.54 16.35
CA ASP A 12 4.77 -20.58 17.64
C ASP A 12 4.74 -19.21 18.33
N VAL A 13 5.74 -18.36 18.10
CA VAL A 13 5.72 -16.97 18.55
C VAL A 13 4.60 -16.22 17.82
N LEU A 14 4.51 -16.35 16.50
CA LEU A 14 3.47 -15.71 15.70
C LEU A 14 2.06 -16.13 16.16
N ARG A 15 1.84 -17.44 16.39
CA ARG A 15 0.56 -17.97 16.88
C ARG A 15 0.21 -17.47 18.28
N SER A 16 1.21 -17.24 19.14
CA SER A 16 0.98 -16.76 20.50
C SER A 16 0.56 -15.29 20.55
N GLU A 17 1.03 -14.47 19.59
CA GLU A 17 0.70 -13.05 19.50
C GLU A 17 -0.58 -12.80 18.65
N LEU A 18 -0.84 -13.62 17.63
CA LEU A 18 -2.04 -13.54 16.80
C LEU A 18 -3.22 -14.30 17.42
N THR A 19 -3.83 -13.66 18.43
CA THR A 19 -4.95 -14.22 19.19
C THR A 19 -6.32 -13.81 18.62
N GLY A 20 -7.40 -14.22 19.30
CA GLY A 20 -8.75 -13.75 18.98
C GLY A 20 -8.95 -12.26 19.20
N GLU A 21 -8.15 -11.61 20.07
CA GLU A 21 -8.25 -10.17 20.36
C GLU A 21 -7.73 -9.31 19.20
N THR A 22 -6.70 -9.79 18.50
CA THR A 22 -6.16 -9.10 17.32
C THR A 22 -6.92 -9.45 16.05
N ARG A 23 -7.85 -10.42 16.09
CA ARG A 23 -8.56 -10.87 14.89
C ARG A 23 -9.55 -9.82 14.41
N LEU A 24 -9.36 -9.37 13.18
CA LEU A 24 -10.20 -8.39 12.50
C LEU A 24 -11.26 -9.05 11.61
N THR A 25 -10.87 -10.02 10.80
CA THR A 25 -11.77 -10.75 9.89
C THR A 25 -11.13 -12.07 9.41
N GLY A 26 -11.60 -12.63 8.29
CA GLY A 26 -10.99 -13.76 7.62
C GLY A 26 -11.18 -13.73 6.11
N PHE A 27 -10.44 -14.58 5.41
CA PHE A 27 -10.64 -14.82 3.98
C PHE A 27 -10.28 -16.27 3.66
N HIS A 28 -11.29 -17.10 3.43
CA HIS A 28 -11.13 -18.56 3.35
C HIS A 28 -10.36 -19.10 4.57
N ASP A 29 -9.19 -19.70 4.36
CA ASP A 29 -8.36 -20.32 5.39
C ASP A 29 -7.38 -19.33 6.04
N LEU A 30 -7.45 -18.04 5.68
CA LEU A 30 -6.61 -16.99 6.26
C LEU A 30 -7.36 -16.24 7.35
N GLU A 31 -6.73 -16.09 8.50
CA GLU A 31 -7.15 -15.15 9.55
C GLU A 31 -6.56 -13.77 9.23
N VAL A 32 -7.36 -12.71 9.32
CA VAL A 32 -6.87 -11.33 9.14
C VAL A 32 -6.85 -10.66 10.51
N HIS A 33 -5.69 -10.17 10.92
CA HIS A 33 -5.47 -9.55 12.23
C HIS A 33 -5.09 -8.08 12.09
N MET A 34 -5.46 -7.27 13.07
CA MET A 34 -5.07 -5.87 13.23
C MET A 34 -4.55 -5.64 14.65
N PHE A 35 -3.39 -5.01 14.78
CA PHE A 35 -2.73 -4.77 16.07
C PHE A 35 -1.74 -3.61 16.01
N ASP A 36 -1.33 -3.10 17.17
CA ASP A 36 -0.23 -2.15 17.29
C ASP A 36 1.10 -2.90 17.42
N GLY A 37 2.14 -2.43 16.73
CA GLY A 37 3.45 -3.09 16.68
C GLY A 37 4.03 -3.53 18.05
N PRO A 38 4.01 -2.69 19.09
CA PRO A 38 4.47 -3.06 20.43
C PRO A 38 3.71 -4.21 21.10
N ASP A 39 2.45 -4.47 20.72
CA ASP A 39 1.63 -5.54 21.30
C ASP A 39 1.94 -6.91 20.69
N CYS A 40 2.52 -6.94 19.48
CA CYS A 40 2.92 -8.16 18.79
C CYS A 40 4.36 -8.03 18.22
N PRO A 41 5.39 -7.97 19.09
CA PRO A 41 6.76 -7.70 18.66
C PRO A 41 7.38 -8.80 17.79
N GLY A 42 7.03 -10.07 17.99
CA GLY A 42 7.45 -11.18 17.16
C GLY A 42 6.87 -11.09 15.75
N VAL A 43 5.56 -10.84 15.65
CA VAL A 43 4.87 -10.64 14.37
C VAL A 43 5.41 -9.41 13.66
N LEU A 44 5.65 -8.30 14.37
CA LEU A 44 6.20 -7.08 13.78
C LEU A 44 7.60 -7.32 13.18
N ARG A 45 8.45 -8.07 13.87
CA ARG A 45 9.78 -8.45 13.35
C ARG A 45 9.66 -9.29 12.08
N GLU A 46 8.72 -10.24 12.05
CA GLU A 46 8.49 -11.07 10.86
C GLU A 46 7.95 -10.26 9.68
N ILE A 47 7.04 -9.29 9.93
CA ILE A 47 6.60 -8.31 8.93
C ILE A 47 7.81 -7.59 8.33
N GLY A 48 8.68 -7.03 9.17
CA GLY A 48 9.85 -6.29 8.72
C GLY A 48 10.83 -7.16 7.91
N ARG A 49 10.97 -8.44 8.27
CA ARG A 49 11.80 -9.41 7.56
C ARG A 49 11.24 -9.72 6.17
N ILE A 50 9.93 -9.99 6.08
CA ILE A 50 9.24 -10.30 4.83
C ILE A 50 9.24 -9.07 3.91
N ARG A 51 8.87 -7.89 4.43
CA ARG A 51 8.90 -6.62 3.70
C ARG A 51 10.27 -6.39 3.06
N GLU A 52 11.34 -6.41 3.84
CA GLU A 52 12.69 -6.20 3.31
C GLU A 52 13.09 -7.27 2.28
N THR A 53 12.69 -8.52 2.51
CA THR A 53 12.96 -9.62 1.55
C THR A 53 12.30 -9.37 0.20
N GLU A 54 11.02 -9.03 0.19
CA GLU A 54 10.24 -8.81 -1.03
C GLU A 54 10.58 -7.48 -1.69
N TYR A 55 10.79 -6.41 -0.93
CA TYR A 55 11.18 -5.12 -1.50
C TYR A 55 12.55 -5.17 -2.17
N ARG A 56 13.53 -5.86 -1.59
CA ARG A 56 14.83 -6.07 -2.26
C ARG A 56 14.72 -6.86 -3.55
N ARG A 57 13.79 -7.82 -3.64
CA ARG A 57 13.55 -8.60 -4.87
C ARG A 57 13.06 -7.71 -6.01
N GLU A 58 12.32 -6.65 -5.68
CA GLU A 58 11.80 -5.67 -6.64
C GLU A 58 12.73 -4.47 -6.86
N GLY A 59 13.92 -4.45 -6.26
CA GLY A 59 14.84 -3.33 -6.40
C GLY A 59 14.46 -2.10 -5.57
N ALA A 60 13.73 -2.31 -4.47
CA ALA A 60 13.36 -1.29 -3.48
C ALA A 60 13.82 -1.69 -2.08
N GLY A 61 13.32 -1.00 -1.05
CA GLY A 61 13.59 -1.31 0.34
C GLY A 61 14.74 -0.52 0.92
N ARG A 62 14.96 -0.67 2.22
CA ARG A 62 15.89 0.17 3.00
C ARG A 62 17.30 -0.37 3.04
N ASN A 63 17.53 -1.57 2.50
CA ASN A 63 18.79 -2.32 2.59
C ASN A 63 19.23 -2.60 4.05
N GLN A 64 18.26 -2.70 4.96
CA GLN A 64 18.41 -2.94 6.39
C GLN A 64 18.11 -4.40 6.76
N ALA A 65 18.35 -4.83 8.00
CA ALA A 65 18.03 -6.20 8.41
C ALA A 65 16.51 -6.49 8.45
N LEU A 66 15.73 -5.42 8.63
CA LEU A 66 14.28 -5.38 8.74
C LEU A 66 13.80 -4.08 8.08
N ASP A 67 12.69 -4.12 7.34
CA ASP A 67 11.98 -2.93 6.89
C ASP A 67 10.96 -2.53 7.96
N LEU A 68 11.44 -1.78 8.95
CA LEU A 68 10.62 -1.16 9.99
C LEU A 68 11.03 0.30 10.14
N ASP A 69 10.07 1.17 10.42
CA ASP A 69 10.30 2.59 10.68
C ASP A 69 9.58 3.06 11.96
N ARG A 70 9.76 4.33 12.31
CA ARG A 70 9.14 4.90 13.51
C ARG A 70 7.62 4.74 13.53
N HIS A 71 6.99 4.73 12.35
CA HIS A 71 5.53 4.65 12.22
C HIS A 71 5.02 3.25 12.55
N ASP A 72 5.91 2.26 12.66
CA ASP A 72 5.57 0.90 13.09
C ASP A 72 5.65 0.71 14.62
N THR A 73 6.37 1.60 15.35
CA THR A 73 6.68 1.41 16.78
C THR A 73 6.32 2.59 17.68
N GLU A 74 6.52 3.83 17.22
CA GLU A 74 6.35 5.07 18.02
C GLU A 74 4.99 5.72 17.78
N ALA A 75 4.37 6.29 18.82
CA ALA A 75 3.10 6.99 18.66
C ALA A 75 3.28 8.36 17.96
N PRO A 76 2.37 8.77 17.05
CA PRO A 76 1.25 7.98 16.53
C PRO A 76 1.77 6.91 15.55
N ARG A 77 1.33 5.66 15.73
CA ARG A 77 1.77 4.49 14.96
C ARG A 77 0.64 3.97 14.08
N TYR A 78 1.02 3.31 13.00
CA TYR A 78 0.07 2.65 12.13
C TYR A 78 -0.30 1.31 12.76
N ALA A 79 -1.60 1.01 12.75
CA ALA A 79 -2.06 -0.34 12.99
C ALA A 79 -1.46 -1.24 11.89
N GLN A 80 -0.86 -2.36 12.28
CA GLN A 80 -0.40 -3.37 11.36
C GLN A 80 -1.56 -4.30 11.06
N ILE A 81 -1.75 -4.64 9.79
CA ILE A 81 -2.74 -5.61 9.34
C ILE A 81 -2.02 -6.74 8.61
N VAL A 82 -2.28 -7.98 9.04
CA VAL A 82 -1.68 -9.17 8.45
C VAL A 82 -2.73 -10.22 8.15
N SER A 83 -2.52 -10.95 7.06
CA SER A 83 -3.20 -12.21 6.79
C SER A 83 -2.30 -13.36 7.22
N PHE A 84 -2.80 -14.23 8.09
CA PHE A 84 -2.07 -15.31 8.71
C PHE A 84 -2.69 -16.65 8.33
N ASP A 85 -1.88 -17.55 7.78
CA ASP A 85 -2.26 -18.94 7.61
C ASP A 85 -1.87 -19.70 8.89
N ARG A 86 -2.86 -19.98 9.73
CA ARG A 86 -2.64 -20.59 11.04
C ARG A 86 -2.14 -22.03 10.95
N GLU A 87 -2.50 -22.76 9.89
CA GLU A 87 -2.10 -24.14 9.64
C GLU A 87 -0.59 -24.21 9.38
N SER A 88 -0.10 -23.40 8.44
CA SER A 88 1.33 -23.34 8.10
C SER A 88 2.14 -22.49 9.09
N GLY A 89 1.49 -21.56 9.79
CA GLY A 89 2.16 -20.59 10.66
C GLY A 89 2.87 -19.49 9.89
N GLU A 90 2.37 -19.13 8.71
CA GLU A 90 2.99 -18.16 7.80
C GLU A 90 2.18 -16.86 7.70
N LEU A 91 2.87 -15.71 7.72
CA LEU A 91 2.26 -14.45 7.28
C LEU A 91 2.22 -14.42 5.75
N VAL A 92 1.03 -14.16 5.19
CA VAL A 92 0.75 -14.24 3.74
C VAL A 92 0.75 -12.88 3.07
N ALA A 93 0.08 -11.91 3.69
CA ALA A 93 0.03 -10.53 3.20
C ALA A 93 0.04 -9.57 4.39
N MET A 94 0.67 -8.42 4.23
CA MET A 94 0.78 -7.44 5.29
C MET A 94 0.80 -6.03 4.73
N TYR A 95 0.19 -5.11 5.48
CA TYR A 95 0.12 -3.68 5.21
C TYR A 95 -0.12 -2.94 6.52
N ARG A 96 -0.05 -1.62 6.50
CA ARG A 96 -0.31 -0.80 7.68
C ARG A 96 -1.36 0.27 7.37
N ALA A 97 -2.15 0.65 8.38
CA ALA A 97 -3.23 1.62 8.26
C ALA A 97 -3.13 2.69 9.35
N MET A 98 -3.33 3.94 8.97
CA MET A 98 -3.49 5.08 9.88
C MET A 98 -4.82 5.75 9.60
N HIS A 99 -5.69 5.82 10.61
CA HIS A 99 -6.90 6.64 10.51
C HIS A 99 -6.52 8.11 10.66
N CYS A 100 -6.55 8.86 9.55
CA CYS A 100 -6.01 10.22 9.52
C CYS A 100 -6.81 11.19 10.41
N GLY A 101 -8.14 11.11 10.43
CA GLY A 101 -8.97 11.91 11.36
C GLY A 101 -8.60 11.74 12.84
N ARG A 102 -8.58 10.49 13.32
CA ARG A 102 -8.20 10.16 14.71
C ARG A 102 -6.76 10.58 15.04
N MET A 103 -5.84 10.47 14.08
CA MET A 103 -4.48 10.96 14.25
C MET A 103 -4.47 12.48 14.46
N LEU A 104 -5.24 13.23 13.66
CA LEU A 104 -5.34 14.69 13.75
C LEU A 104 -5.99 15.20 15.04
N GLU A 105 -6.77 14.37 15.74
CA GLU A 105 -7.35 14.73 17.05
C GLU A 105 -6.27 14.96 18.13
N THR A 106 -5.13 14.28 18.01
CA THR A 106 -4.10 14.23 19.05
C THR A 106 -2.72 14.68 18.57
N HIS A 107 -2.52 14.80 17.25
CA HIS A 107 -1.22 15.12 16.66
C HIS A 107 -1.37 16.05 15.45
N GLU A 108 -0.31 16.81 15.17
CA GLU A 108 -0.22 17.64 13.98
C GLU A 108 0.18 16.83 12.74
N LEU A 109 -0.27 17.27 11.57
CA LEU A 109 0.17 16.71 10.29
C LEU A 109 1.66 16.98 10.08
N SER A 110 2.46 15.92 9.97
CA SER A 110 3.89 16.01 9.65
C SER A 110 4.42 14.68 9.13
N CYS A 111 5.66 14.67 8.62
CA CYS A 111 6.39 13.45 8.28
C CYS A 111 6.63 12.52 9.50
N ARG A 112 6.41 12.99 10.75
CA ARG A 112 6.45 12.11 11.93
C ARG A 112 5.14 11.34 12.13
N THR A 113 4.03 11.85 11.61
CA THR A 113 2.69 11.31 11.87
C THR A 113 2.14 10.55 10.67
N LEU A 114 2.33 11.08 9.45
CA LEU A 114 1.99 10.40 8.19
C LEU A 114 3.22 10.18 7.33
N ARG A 115 3.38 8.96 6.82
CA ARG A 115 4.51 8.61 5.95
C ARG A 115 4.41 9.31 4.59
N THR A 116 3.20 9.51 4.08
CA THR A 116 3.00 10.28 2.84
C THR A 116 3.38 11.76 3.00
N ALA A 117 3.27 12.36 4.19
CA ALA A 117 3.70 13.73 4.47
C ALA A 117 5.23 13.92 4.41
N CYS A 118 6.00 12.82 4.37
CA CYS A 118 7.42 12.87 4.04
C CYS A 118 7.69 13.07 2.54
N LEU A 119 6.74 12.76 1.67
CA LEU A 119 6.89 12.78 0.21
C LEU A 119 6.05 13.87 -0.46
N PHE A 120 4.91 14.20 0.12
CA PHE A 120 3.93 15.12 -0.45
C PHE A 120 3.61 16.27 0.49
N ASP A 121 3.42 17.44 -0.09
CA ASP A 121 2.77 18.58 0.54
C ASP A 121 1.25 18.46 0.36
N PHE A 122 0.51 18.70 1.43
CA PHE A 122 -0.94 18.59 1.48
C PHE A 122 -1.56 19.98 1.33
N ALA A 123 -2.45 20.15 0.36
CA ALA A 123 -3.16 21.40 0.18
C ALA A 123 -4.12 21.65 1.36
N PRO A 124 -4.33 22.91 1.78
CA PRO A 124 -5.23 23.24 2.89
C PRO A 124 -6.63 22.63 2.75
N ASP A 125 -7.22 22.68 1.55
CA ASP A 125 -8.54 22.11 1.29
C ASP A 125 -8.56 20.59 1.48
N PHE A 126 -7.49 19.88 1.09
CA PHE A 126 -7.39 18.43 1.30
C PHE A 126 -7.30 18.11 2.79
N ILE A 127 -6.49 18.87 3.54
CA ILE A 127 -6.37 18.73 5.00
C ILE A 127 -7.73 18.96 5.68
N ALA A 128 -8.49 19.97 5.25
CA ALA A 128 -9.75 20.34 5.88
C ALA A 128 -10.91 19.42 5.52
N THR A 129 -10.94 18.86 4.30
CA THR A 129 -12.15 18.22 3.74
C THR A 129 -12.00 16.73 3.41
N GLN A 130 -10.78 16.23 3.23
CA GLN A 130 -10.54 14.84 2.85
C GLN A 130 -9.77 14.11 3.95
N LEU A 131 -8.68 14.69 4.43
CA LEU A 131 -7.81 14.05 5.41
C LEU A 131 -8.54 13.54 6.68
N PRO A 132 -9.59 14.19 7.21
CA PRO A 132 -10.31 13.70 8.38
C PRO A 132 -11.06 12.37 8.16
N THR A 133 -11.46 12.06 6.92
CA THR A 133 -12.32 10.93 6.56
C THR A 133 -11.58 9.83 5.79
N VAL A 134 -10.25 9.88 5.71
CA VAL A 134 -9.46 8.85 5.02
C VAL A 134 -8.59 8.02 5.95
N VAL A 135 -8.26 6.83 5.46
CA VAL A 135 -7.24 5.96 6.05
C VAL A 135 -6.03 5.94 5.14
N GLU A 136 -4.87 6.34 5.65
CA GLU A 136 -3.61 6.13 4.94
C GLU A 136 -3.20 4.65 5.03
N LEU A 137 -2.99 4.03 3.88
CA LEU A 137 -2.43 2.70 3.72
C LEU A 137 -0.98 2.78 3.25
N GLY A 138 -0.15 1.88 3.73
CA GLY A 138 1.23 1.80 3.29
C GLY A 138 1.87 0.44 3.51
N ARG A 139 3.07 0.29 2.96
CA ARG A 139 3.93 -0.89 3.13
C ARG A 139 3.21 -2.22 2.89
N SER A 140 2.35 -2.23 1.86
CA SER A 140 1.64 -3.41 1.41
C SER A 140 2.60 -4.38 0.72
N VAL A 141 2.56 -5.65 1.09
CA VAL A 141 3.37 -6.71 0.47
C VAL A 141 2.71 -8.07 0.64
N VAL A 142 2.96 -8.96 -0.32
CA VAL A 142 2.56 -10.37 -0.26
C VAL A 142 3.83 -11.21 -0.15
N ASN A 143 3.88 -12.09 0.85
CA ASN A 143 4.96 -13.06 1.00
C ASN A 143 4.85 -14.11 -0.12
N ARG A 144 5.74 -14.03 -1.11
CA ARG A 144 5.68 -14.92 -2.29
C ARG A 144 6.02 -16.37 -1.95
N ASN A 145 6.70 -16.61 -0.83
CA ASN A 145 7.08 -17.94 -0.40
C ASN A 145 5.99 -18.63 0.44
N ALA A 146 4.96 -17.88 0.89
CA ALA A 146 3.89 -18.46 1.69
C ALA A 146 3.05 -19.45 0.88
N ARG A 147 2.65 -20.56 1.51
CA ARG A 147 1.83 -21.63 0.89
C ARG A 147 0.57 -21.10 0.22
N ARG A 148 -0.03 -20.05 0.80
CA ARG A 148 -1.29 -19.43 0.34
C ARG A 148 -1.09 -18.06 -0.31
N ALA A 149 0.09 -17.75 -0.84
CA ALA A 149 0.41 -16.45 -1.45
C ALA A 149 -0.63 -15.96 -2.48
N ILE A 150 -1.22 -16.86 -3.27
CA ILE A 150 -2.27 -16.55 -4.27
C ILE A 150 -3.50 -15.88 -3.61
N GLN A 151 -3.79 -16.20 -2.36
CA GLN A 151 -4.91 -15.63 -1.61
C GLN A 151 -4.59 -14.26 -1.00
N GLY A 152 -3.31 -13.87 -0.92
CA GLY A 152 -2.85 -12.69 -0.18
C GLY A 152 -3.47 -11.36 -0.64
N LEU A 153 -3.57 -11.11 -1.95
CA LEU A 153 -4.17 -9.87 -2.43
C LEU A 153 -5.68 -9.81 -2.17
N PHE A 154 -6.35 -10.95 -2.12
CA PHE A 154 -7.77 -11.01 -1.79
C PHE A 154 -8.02 -10.85 -0.28
N SER A 155 -7.14 -11.38 0.56
CA SER A 155 -7.23 -11.19 2.01
C SER A 155 -6.94 -9.74 2.42
N VAL A 156 -6.08 -9.01 1.68
CA VAL A 156 -5.95 -7.54 1.81
C VAL A 156 -7.30 -6.87 1.61
N TRP A 157 -8.05 -7.19 0.55
CA TRP A 157 -9.38 -6.62 0.34
C TRP A 157 -10.38 -6.97 1.45
N SER A 158 -10.34 -8.20 1.98
CA SER A 158 -11.15 -8.57 3.14
C SER A 158 -10.84 -7.67 4.35
N GLY A 159 -9.55 -7.45 4.63
CA GLY A 159 -9.12 -6.53 5.67
C GLY A 159 -9.53 -5.08 5.42
N LEU A 160 -9.45 -4.57 4.19
CA LEU A 160 -9.97 -3.24 3.83
C LEU A 160 -11.48 -3.13 4.08
N GLY A 161 -12.26 -4.15 3.71
CA GLY A 161 -13.69 -4.19 4.01
C GLY A 161 -13.98 -4.16 5.51
N ALA A 162 -13.17 -4.88 6.30
CA ALA A 162 -13.27 -4.81 7.75
C ALA A 162 -12.93 -3.43 8.31
N LEU A 163 -11.92 -2.73 7.78
CA LEU A 163 -11.62 -1.34 8.17
C LEU A 163 -12.79 -0.39 7.91
N VAL A 164 -13.50 -0.52 6.78
CA VAL A 164 -14.72 0.27 6.50
C VAL A 164 -15.80 0.01 7.54
N ARG A 165 -15.96 -1.23 8.02
CA ARG A 165 -16.93 -1.57 9.06
C ARG A 165 -16.50 -1.09 10.45
N THR A 166 -15.20 -1.16 10.74
CA THR A 166 -14.61 -0.73 12.01
C THR A 166 -14.60 0.80 12.15
N TRP A 167 -14.42 1.52 11.04
CA TRP A 167 -14.39 2.97 10.96
C TRP A 167 -15.41 3.48 9.94
N PRO A 168 -16.72 3.48 10.28
CA PRO A 168 -17.79 3.85 9.34
C PRO A 168 -17.72 5.31 8.87
N GLU A 169 -16.94 6.16 9.54
CA GLU A 169 -16.66 7.54 9.15
C GLU A 169 -15.74 7.67 7.92
N ILE A 170 -15.06 6.58 7.50
CA ILE A 170 -14.09 6.66 6.40
C ILE A 170 -14.78 6.57 5.05
N ASP A 171 -14.44 7.48 4.13
CA ASP A 171 -15.01 7.54 2.78
C ASP A 171 -14.02 7.12 1.69
N ALA A 172 -12.72 7.07 2.01
CA ALA A 172 -11.69 6.65 1.08
C ALA A 172 -10.45 6.04 1.77
N PHE A 173 -9.75 5.20 1.01
CA PHE A 173 -8.38 4.81 1.32
C PHE A 173 -7.41 5.71 0.55
N PHE A 174 -6.35 6.14 1.21
CA PHE A 174 -5.33 7.00 0.64
C PHE A 174 -3.95 6.36 0.83
N GLY A 175 -2.98 6.66 -0.02
CA GLY A 175 -1.61 6.21 0.14
C GLY A 175 -0.80 6.39 -1.13
N ASN A 176 0.31 5.66 -1.24
CA ASN A 176 1.15 5.65 -2.43
C ASN A 176 1.33 4.24 -3.00
N VAL A 177 1.50 4.18 -4.31
CA VAL A 177 1.88 2.97 -5.04
C VAL A 177 3.31 3.13 -5.55
N THR A 178 4.14 2.17 -5.19
CA THR A 178 5.53 2.11 -5.61
C THR A 178 5.66 1.65 -7.07
N PHE A 179 6.40 2.43 -7.85
CA PHE A 179 7.02 2.02 -9.10
C PHE A 179 8.43 1.57 -8.76
N TYR A 180 8.57 0.26 -8.63
CA TYR A 180 9.78 -0.41 -8.17
C TYR A 180 10.97 -0.20 -9.12
N GLY A 181 12.19 -0.23 -8.59
CA GLY A 181 13.43 -0.09 -9.38
C GLY A 181 13.65 -1.21 -10.41
N SER A 182 12.89 -2.30 -10.33
CA SER A 182 12.83 -3.34 -11.37
C SER A 182 12.15 -2.89 -12.66
N LEU A 183 11.38 -1.79 -12.64
CA LEU A 183 10.69 -1.27 -13.83
C LEU A 183 11.66 -0.48 -14.74
N PRO A 184 11.66 -0.74 -16.06
CA PRO A 184 12.35 0.11 -17.01
C PRO A 184 11.82 1.56 -16.98
N GLU A 185 12.66 2.55 -17.27
CA GLU A 185 12.28 3.97 -17.29
C GLU A 185 11.05 4.25 -18.17
N ARG A 186 10.98 3.58 -19.33
CA ARG A 186 9.80 3.67 -20.20
C ARG A 186 8.54 3.11 -19.55
N ALA A 187 8.63 2.01 -18.81
CA ALA A 187 7.48 1.44 -18.10
C ALA A 187 6.96 2.41 -17.04
N VAL A 188 7.85 3.05 -16.28
CA VAL A 188 7.51 4.14 -15.34
C VAL A 188 6.76 5.26 -16.07
N ARG A 189 7.31 5.75 -17.19
CA ARG A 189 6.69 6.83 -17.98
C ARG A 189 5.31 6.47 -18.50
N VAL A 190 5.14 5.26 -19.05
CA VAL A 190 3.86 4.75 -19.56
C VAL A 190 2.84 4.59 -18.44
N LEU A 191 3.24 3.99 -17.31
CA LEU A 191 2.39 3.82 -16.14
C LEU A 191 1.94 5.17 -15.57
N TRP A 192 2.88 6.09 -15.39
CA TRP A 192 2.57 7.43 -14.90
C TRP A 192 1.63 8.17 -15.85
N HIS A 193 1.90 8.12 -17.15
CA HIS A 193 1.04 8.73 -18.15
C HIS A 193 -0.38 8.14 -18.12
N TYR A 194 -0.52 6.82 -17.98
CA TYR A 194 -1.82 6.17 -17.84
C TYR A 194 -2.58 6.69 -16.61
N LEU A 195 -1.92 6.74 -15.45
CA LEU A 195 -2.56 7.23 -14.22
C LEU A 195 -3.00 8.68 -14.35
N ARG A 196 -2.14 9.54 -14.88
CA ARG A 196 -2.49 10.96 -15.10
C ARG A 196 -3.63 11.13 -16.08
N ARG A 197 -3.67 10.33 -17.14
CA ARG A 197 -4.70 10.39 -18.19
C ARG A 197 -6.07 9.92 -17.72
N HIS A 198 -6.14 8.84 -16.92
CA HIS A 198 -7.41 8.20 -16.57
C HIS A 198 -7.87 8.45 -15.14
N HIS A 199 -6.95 8.83 -14.26
CA HIS A 199 -7.19 8.97 -12.82
C HIS A 199 -6.70 10.32 -12.26
N GLY A 200 -6.04 11.16 -13.08
CA GLY A 200 -5.51 12.46 -12.65
C GLY A 200 -6.47 13.63 -12.80
N GLU A 201 -7.56 13.47 -13.56
CA GLU A 201 -8.53 14.55 -13.75
C GLU A 201 -9.27 14.85 -12.43
N GLY A 202 -9.29 16.12 -12.02
CA GLY A 202 -9.93 16.56 -10.77
C GLY A 202 -9.16 16.23 -9.50
N ALA A 203 -8.16 15.35 -9.54
CA ALA A 203 -7.29 15.05 -8.41
C ALA A 203 -6.45 16.28 -8.05
N ARG A 204 -6.77 16.90 -6.91
CA ARG A 204 -6.02 18.02 -6.33
C ARG A 204 -5.88 17.77 -4.83
N GLY A 205 -4.79 18.25 -4.27
CA GLY A 205 -4.59 18.17 -2.82
C GLY A 205 -3.23 17.67 -2.39
N LEU A 206 -2.49 17.01 -3.28
CA LEU A 206 -1.17 16.49 -2.99
C LEU A 206 -0.21 16.84 -4.12
N SER A 207 0.96 17.35 -3.76
CA SER A 207 2.06 17.63 -4.67
C SER A 207 3.36 17.13 -4.07
N ALA A 208 4.26 16.59 -4.88
CA ALA A 208 5.56 16.14 -4.39
C ALA A 208 6.31 17.30 -3.74
N ARG A 209 6.91 17.04 -2.57
CA ARG A 209 7.74 18.03 -1.87
C ARG A 209 8.93 18.41 -2.74
N ALA A 210 9.45 19.62 -2.57
CA ALA A 210 10.58 20.12 -3.35
C ALA A 210 11.79 19.17 -3.43
N GLY A 211 12.13 18.47 -2.33
CA GLY A 211 13.22 17.49 -2.27
C GLY A 211 12.89 16.10 -2.84
N CYS A 212 11.65 15.87 -3.22
CA CYS A 212 11.14 14.60 -3.75
C CYS A 212 10.66 14.74 -5.21
N LEU A 213 10.81 15.93 -5.82
CA LEU A 213 10.40 16.18 -7.20
C LEU A 213 11.16 15.29 -8.18
N VAL A 214 10.45 14.87 -9.23
CA VAL A 214 10.98 13.97 -10.25
C VAL A 214 10.72 14.56 -11.63
N ALA A 215 11.79 14.68 -12.42
CA ALA A 215 11.68 15.06 -13.81
C ALA A 215 11.48 13.80 -14.66
N LEU A 216 10.22 13.50 -14.98
CA LEU A 216 9.88 12.44 -15.93
C LEU A 216 9.84 13.01 -17.35
N GLU A 217 10.42 12.28 -18.29
CA GLU A 217 10.29 12.62 -19.71
C GLU A 217 8.80 12.60 -20.13
N PRO A 218 8.37 13.51 -21.01
CA PRO A 218 7.01 13.50 -21.53
C PRO A 218 6.75 12.22 -22.35
N PRO A 219 5.51 11.71 -22.35
CA PRO A 219 5.17 10.50 -23.11
C PRO A 219 5.34 10.74 -24.62
N GLY A 220 5.99 9.79 -25.30
CA GLY A 220 6.06 9.76 -26.76
C GLY A 220 4.78 9.19 -27.40
N PRO A 221 4.63 9.25 -28.74
CA PRO A 221 3.46 8.71 -29.44
C PRO A 221 3.16 7.24 -29.12
N ASP A 222 4.20 6.40 -29.03
CA ASP A 222 4.04 4.98 -28.68
C ASP A 222 3.57 4.79 -27.24
N ASP A 223 3.98 5.67 -26.32
CA ASP A 223 3.52 5.65 -24.93
C ASP A 223 2.03 6.02 -24.86
N VAL A 224 1.59 7.02 -25.65
CA VAL A 224 0.18 7.43 -25.75
C VAL A 224 -0.70 6.29 -26.28
N GLN A 225 -0.19 5.48 -27.21
CA GLN A 225 -0.89 4.29 -27.70
C GLN A 225 -1.07 3.23 -26.60
N CYS A 226 -0.03 2.99 -25.80
CA CYS A 226 -0.10 2.05 -24.67
C CYS A 226 -1.10 2.47 -23.58
N THR A 227 -1.45 3.76 -23.48
CA THR A 227 -2.30 4.28 -22.39
C THR A 227 -3.75 4.51 -22.79
N GLY A 228 -4.22 4.05 -23.95
CA GLY A 228 -5.59 4.27 -24.39
C GLY A 228 -6.64 3.63 -23.48
N THR A 229 -6.41 2.39 -23.05
CA THR A 229 -7.26 1.62 -22.11
C THR A 229 -6.39 0.80 -21.18
N PHE A 230 -6.96 0.30 -20.09
CA PHE A 230 -6.24 -0.62 -19.20
C PHE A 230 -5.75 -1.88 -19.94
N ASP A 231 -6.55 -2.43 -20.84
CA ASP A 231 -6.16 -3.59 -21.65
C ASP A 231 -5.00 -3.27 -22.60
N SER A 232 -4.96 -2.05 -23.15
CA SER A 232 -3.82 -1.58 -23.96
C SER A 232 -2.54 -1.48 -23.12
N LEU A 233 -2.67 -1.00 -21.88
CA LEU A 233 -1.55 -0.92 -20.93
C LEU A 233 -1.01 -2.31 -20.59
N VAL A 234 -1.90 -3.26 -20.30
CA VAL A 234 -1.54 -4.66 -20.02
C VAL A 234 -0.88 -5.32 -21.23
N ALA A 235 -1.42 -5.11 -22.43
CA ALA A 235 -0.85 -5.64 -23.67
C ALA A 235 0.56 -5.07 -23.93
N CYS A 236 0.75 -3.77 -23.69
CA CYS A 236 2.05 -3.10 -23.79
C CYS A 236 3.06 -3.68 -22.80
N ALA A 237 2.67 -3.82 -21.52
CA ALA A 237 3.50 -4.42 -20.47
C ALA A 237 3.93 -5.85 -20.84
N SER A 238 2.98 -6.67 -21.28
CA SER A 238 3.23 -8.05 -21.70
C SER A 238 4.19 -8.14 -22.88
N ARG A 239 3.98 -7.32 -23.92
CA ARG A 239 4.84 -7.25 -25.11
C ARG A 239 6.28 -6.86 -24.79
N GLU A 240 6.46 -6.01 -23.78
CA GLU A 240 7.76 -5.45 -23.40
C GLU A 240 8.41 -6.16 -22.21
N GLY A 241 7.77 -7.18 -21.65
CA GLY A 241 8.34 -8.04 -20.62
C GLY A 241 8.43 -7.41 -19.22
N TRP A 242 7.68 -6.34 -18.94
CA TRP A 242 7.58 -5.74 -17.60
C TRP A 242 6.18 -5.94 -17.01
N GLN A 243 6.06 -5.84 -15.69
CA GLN A 243 4.80 -6.11 -14.97
C GLN A 243 4.27 -4.85 -14.30
N ILE A 244 2.98 -4.59 -14.47
CA ILE A 244 2.28 -3.55 -13.70
C ILE A 244 2.24 -3.99 -12.23
N PRO A 245 2.54 -3.12 -11.25
CA PRO A 245 2.44 -3.46 -9.84
C PRO A 245 1.09 -4.12 -9.51
N PRO A 246 1.05 -5.35 -8.96
CA PRO A 246 -0.20 -6.09 -8.79
C PRO A 246 -1.24 -5.36 -7.93
N ILE A 247 -0.78 -4.61 -6.92
CA ILE A 247 -1.65 -3.80 -6.08
C ILE A 247 -2.33 -2.66 -6.87
N LEU A 248 -1.62 -2.06 -7.82
CA LEU A 248 -2.18 -1.02 -8.70
C LEU A 248 -3.25 -1.61 -9.61
N VAL A 249 -2.97 -2.77 -10.21
CA VAL A 249 -3.97 -3.52 -11.00
C VAL A 249 -5.21 -3.82 -10.17
N SER A 250 -5.02 -4.20 -8.90
CA SER A 250 -6.10 -4.44 -7.95
C SER A 250 -7.00 -3.21 -7.79
N TYR A 251 -6.41 -2.04 -7.50
CA TYR A 251 -7.17 -0.82 -7.28
C TYR A 251 -7.85 -0.30 -8.56
N ILE A 252 -7.16 -0.27 -9.71
CA ILE A 252 -7.75 0.16 -10.98
C ILE A 252 -8.97 -0.67 -11.34
N LYS A 253 -8.89 -2.01 -11.19
CA LYS A 253 -10.02 -2.90 -11.49
C LYS A 253 -11.15 -2.78 -10.47
N ALA A 254 -10.81 -2.52 -9.20
CA ALA A 254 -11.78 -2.47 -8.12
C ALA A 254 -12.51 -1.14 -8.02
N CYS A 255 -11.89 -0.03 -8.45
CA CYS A 255 -12.43 1.31 -8.29
C CYS A 255 -12.10 2.17 -9.52
N PRO A 256 -13.03 2.29 -10.49
CA PRO A 256 -12.88 3.22 -11.62
C PRO A 256 -12.73 4.69 -11.18
N GLY A 257 -13.27 5.04 -10.00
CA GLY A 257 -13.14 6.36 -9.39
C GLY A 257 -11.82 6.60 -8.64
N LEU A 258 -10.82 5.73 -8.81
CA LEU A 258 -9.45 5.94 -8.33
C LEU A 258 -8.95 7.32 -8.79
N GLN A 259 -8.36 8.06 -7.86
CA GLN A 259 -7.69 9.33 -8.11
C GLN A 259 -6.19 9.15 -7.98
N ALA A 260 -5.43 9.76 -8.89
CA ALA A 260 -3.97 9.81 -8.87
C ALA A 260 -3.52 11.27 -8.80
N PHE A 261 -2.74 11.61 -7.78
CA PHE A 261 -2.28 12.97 -7.54
C PHE A 261 -0.95 13.22 -8.23
N ASP A 262 0.12 13.34 -7.45
CA ASP A 262 1.48 13.58 -7.92
C ASP A 262 2.37 12.35 -7.68
N ILE A 263 3.57 12.38 -8.26
CA ILE A 263 4.59 11.34 -8.09
C ILE A 263 5.82 11.93 -7.42
N ALA A 264 6.38 11.20 -6.46
CA ALA A 264 7.52 11.61 -5.66
C ALA A 264 8.62 10.55 -5.70
N MET A 265 9.88 10.96 -5.62
CA MET A 265 10.99 10.04 -5.38
C MET A 265 11.14 9.80 -3.87
N ASP A 266 11.28 8.53 -3.50
CA ASP A 266 11.49 8.07 -2.13
C ASP A 266 12.92 7.55 -1.95
N ALA A 267 13.83 8.45 -1.62
CA ALA A 267 15.24 8.12 -1.36
C ALA A 267 15.41 7.15 -0.17
N ASP A 268 14.49 7.17 0.80
CA ASP A 268 14.53 6.27 1.95
C ASP A 268 14.11 4.84 1.58
N PHE A 269 13.56 4.62 0.38
CA PHE A 269 13.02 3.34 -0.06
C PHE A 269 13.66 2.79 -1.33
N GLY A 270 14.94 3.12 -1.55
CA GLY A 270 15.72 2.61 -2.67
C GLY A 270 15.53 3.43 -3.95
N ASP A 271 15.36 4.75 -3.79
CA ASP A 271 15.17 5.71 -4.88
C ASP A 271 13.98 5.34 -5.79
N THR A 272 12.96 4.71 -5.22
CA THR A 272 11.74 4.35 -5.95
C THR A 272 10.88 5.57 -6.22
N LEU A 273 10.00 5.45 -7.21
CA LEU A 273 8.98 6.45 -7.46
C LEU A 273 7.67 6.02 -6.81
N GLU A 274 7.02 6.95 -6.13
CA GLU A 274 5.82 6.74 -5.34
C GLU A 274 4.71 7.60 -5.90
N ALA A 275 3.67 6.98 -6.48
CA ALA A 275 2.51 7.69 -7.01
C ALA A 275 1.43 7.77 -5.93
N ALA A 276 1.08 8.99 -5.50
CA ALA A 276 0.00 9.20 -4.55
C ALA A 276 -1.36 8.88 -5.19
N ILE A 277 -2.17 8.07 -4.52
CA ILE A 277 -3.49 7.66 -4.97
C ILE A 277 -4.54 7.73 -3.85
N LEU A 278 -5.80 7.89 -4.24
CA LEU A 278 -6.96 7.80 -3.36
C LEU A 278 -8.03 6.92 -4.00
N VAL A 279 -8.59 6.01 -3.20
CA VAL A 279 -9.58 5.01 -3.58
C VAL A 279 -10.87 5.31 -2.81
N PRO A 280 -11.85 5.99 -3.43
CA PRO A 280 -13.13 6.25 -2.77
C PRO A 280 -13.90 4.95 -2.55
N VAL A 281 -14.37 4.73 -1.31
CA VAL A 281 -15.10 3.52 -0.90
C VAL A 281 -16.45 3.43 -1.63
N ASP A 282 -17.13 4.55 -1.85
CA ASP A 282 -18.41 4.63 -2.57
C ASP A 282 -18.26 4.32 -4.07
N ARG A 283 -17.06 4.48 -4.64
CA ARG A 283 -16.74 4.19 -6.05
C ARG A 283 -16.18 2.79 -6.30
N VAL A 284 -16.01 1.99 -5.25
CA VAL A 284 -15.64 0.57 -5.40
C VAL A 284 -16.76 -0.17 -6.12
N THR A 285 -16.41 -0.95 -7.14
CA THR A 285 -17.40 -1.69 -7.96
C THR A 285 -18.27 -2.60 -7.10
N SER A 286 -19.54 -2.76 -7.46
CA SER A 286 -20.47 -3.62 -6.72
C SER A 286 -19.97 -5.08 -6.63
N LYS A 287 -19.20 -5.55 -7.62
CA LYS A 287 -18.56 -6.87 -7.58
C LYS A 287 -17.54 -6.98 -6.44
N THR A 288 -16.65 -6.01 -6.31
CA THR A 288 -15.66 -5.98 -5.24
C THR A 288 -16.33 -5.75 -3.88
N ARG A 289 -17.29 -4.82 -3.82
CA ARG A 289 -18.03 -4.51 -2.59
C ARG A 289 -18.73 -5.74 -2.01
N ARG A 290 -19.56 -6.43 -2.80
CA ARG A 290 -20.24 -7.67 -2.37
C ARG A 290 -19.28 -8.78 -1.93
N ARG A 291 -18.07 -8.80 -2.50
CA ARG A 291 -17.10 -9.86 -2.21
C ARG A 291 -16.31 -9.61 -0.91
N PHE A 292 -16.10 -8.35 -0.52
CA PHE A 292 -15.15 -8.00 0.54
C PHE A 292 -15.64 -6.98 1.57
N ILE A 293 -16.49 -6.02 1.16
CA ILE A 293 -16.92 -4.90 2.01
C ILE A 293 -18.28 -5.17 2.64
N ASP A 294 -19.25 -5.55 1.81
CA ASP A 294 -20.64 -5.78 2.22
C ASP A 294 -20.84 -7.24 2.71
N THR A 295 -19.79 -7.85 3.26
CA THR A 295 -19.82 -9.21 3.82
C THR A 295 -20.21 -9.14 5.30
N ASP A 296 -21.23 -9.90 5.69
CA ASP A 296 -21.70 -10.05 7.07
C ASP A 296 -20.64 -10.68 8.00
#